data_AF-A0A109J7U8-F1
#
_entry.id   AF-A0A109J7U8-F1
#
_cell.length_a   1.000
_cell.length_b   1.000
_cell.length_c   1.000
_cell.angle_alpha   90.00
_cell.angle_beta   90.00
_cell.angle_gamma   90.00
#
_symmetry.space_group_name_H-M   'P 1'
#
loop_
_entity.id
_entity.type
_entity.pdbx_description
1 polymer ?
#
loop_
_entity_poly.entity_id
_entity_poly.type
_entity_poly.pdbx_seq_one_letter_code
_entity_poly.pdbx_strand_id
1 'polypeptide(L)'
;MRVGDQLLPSYDIRYADSSNGRHWNLTGIKSLSFEHPGEVAIARFCPLQERDGYYQAWYSYRGNDWGYCIGFATSTDGERWTRRDDQAGIELDPDSWERSMICYPYVFDTEMGRMMLYNSGRYGEAGFGIAVLDQA
;
A
#
# COMPACT_ATOMS: atom_id res chain seq x y z
N MET A 1 6.56 2.19 -18.48
CA MET A 1 5.45 1.74 -19.36
C MET A 1 5.05 2.85 -20.31
N ARG A 2 4.96 2.67 -21.64
CA ARG A 2 4.55 3.77 -22.52
C ARG A 2 3.02 4.02 -22.51
N VAL A 3 2.55 5.24 -22.26
CA VAL A 3 1.23 5.71 -22.72
C VAL A 3 1.48 6.48 -24.02
N GLY A 4 1.09 5.90 -25.16
CA GLY A 4 1.62 6.34 -26.45
C GLY A 4 3.12 6.07 -26.53
N ASP A 5 3.94 7.13 -26.52
CA ASP A 5 5.42 7.03 -26.53
C ASP A 5 6.08 7.23 -25.15
N GLN A 6 5.29 7.43 -24.09
CA GLN A 6 5.78 8.02 -22.84
C GLN A 6 5.93 7.02 -21.69
N LEU A 7 7.18 6.71 -21.30
CA LEU A 7 7.51 5.77 -20.24
C LEU A 7 7.05 6.26 -18.84
N LEU A 8 5.96 5.70 -18.33
CA LEU A 8 5.51 5.76 -16.94
C LEU A 8 6.50 5.05 -16.01
N PRO A 9 6.67 5.59 -14.79
CA PRO A 9 7.56 5.01 -13.80
C PRO A 9 7.05 3.67 -13.30
N SER A 10 8.00 2.78 -13.00
CA SER A 10 7.78 1.53 -12.28
C SER A 10 8.61 1.55 -11.01
N TYR A 11 8.00 1.20 -9.89
CA TYR A 11 8.62 1.31 -8.58
C TYR A 11 8.05 0.32 -7.57
N ASP A 12 8.95 -0.24 -6.77
CA ASP A 12 8.70 -1.12 -5.64
C ASP A 12 9.07 -0.42 -4.32
N ILE A 13 9.00 -1.12 -3.18
CA ILE A 13 9.36 -0.57 -1.87
C ILE A 13 10.78 -0.99 -1.50
N ARG A 14 11.59 -0.02 -1.08
CA ARG A 14 12.99 -0.20 -0.66
C ARG A 14 13.21 0.29 0.76
N TYR A 15 14.15 -0.33 1.45
CA TYR A 15 14.54 0.06 2.80
C TYR A 15 15.74 1.01 2.80
N ALA A 16 15.67 2.03 3.64
CA ALA A 16 16.78 2.90 3.98
C ALA A 16 16.68 3.27 5.46
N ASP A 17 17.82 3.45 6.12
CA ASP A 17 17.90 3.80 7.52
C ASP A 17 18.71 5.08 7.73
N SER A 18 18.44 5.76 8.84
CA SER A 18 19.18 6.94 9.28
C SER A 18 19.08 7.09 10.79
N SER A 19 20.21 7.35 11.44
CA SER A 19 20.26 7.68 12.86
C SER A 19 20.00 9.16 13.17
N ASN A 20 19.93 10.02 12.14
CA ASN A 20 19.83 11.47 12.31
C ASN A 20 18.84 12.17 11.36
N GLY A 21 18.14 11.43 10.51
CA GLY A 21 17.16 11.94 9.55
C GLY A 21 17.74 12.77 8.40
N ARG A 22 19.07 12.97 8.35
CA ARG A 22 19.76 13.81 7.35
C ARG A 22 20.64 12.99 6.40
N HIS A 23 21.38 12.03 6.95
CA HIS A 23 22.24 11.13 6.19
C HIS A 23 21.57 9.76 6.14
N TRP A 24 21.31 9.28 4.93
CA TRP A 24 20.57 8.04 4.70
C TRP A 24 21.48 6.97 4.13
N ASN A 25 21.41 5.78 4.72
CA ASN A 25 22.03 4.57 4.19
C ASN A 25 21.04 3.88 3.25
N LEU A 26 21.33 3.90 1.95
CA LEU A 26 20.51 3.23 0.93
C LEU A 26 20.92 1.75 0.86
N THR A 27 20.30 0.91 1.70
CA THR A 27 20.71 -0.49 1.91
C THR A 27 20.64 -1.38 0.67
N GLY A 28 19.87 -0.99 -0.35
CA GLY A 28 19.60 -1.81 -1.53
C GLY A 28 18.57 -2.93 -1.31
N ILE A 29 18.08 -3.11 -0.08
CA ILE A 29 17.07 -4.12 0.24
C ILE A 29 15.77 -3.82 -0.52
N LYS A 30 15.27 -4.85 -1.22
CA LYS A 30 13.91 -4.88 -1.77
C LYS A 30 12.96 -5.31 -0.67
N SER A 31 12.32 -4.34 -0.03
CA SER A 31 11.42 -4.61 1.11
C SER A 31 10.17 -5.34 0.68
N LEU A 32 9.53 -4.83 -0.39
CA LEU A 32 8.33 -5.41 -0.97
C LEU A 32 8.39 -5.21 -2.47
N SER A 33 8.17 -6.26 -3.25
CA SER A 33 8.24 -6.22 -4.71
C SER A 33 6.96 -6.74 -5.36
N PHE A 34 6.93 -6.72 -6.69
CA PHE A 34 5.76 -7.13 -7.47
C PHE A 34 5.50 -8.63 -7.33
N GLU A 35 4.23 -9.01 -7.26
CA GLU A 35 3.78 -10.40 -7.18
C GLU A 35 2.87 -10.78 -8.35
N HIS A 36 2.13 -9.81 -8.88
CA HIS A 36 1.16 -10.06 -9.95
C HIS A 36 1.72 -9.78 -11.35
N PRO A 37 1.40 -10.60 -12.37
CA PRO A 37 1.83 -10.34 -13.75
C PRO A 37 1.33 -8.99 -14.27
N GLY A 38 2.24 -8.13 -14.72
CA GLY A 38 1.89 -6.80 -15.23
C GLY A 38 1.73 -5.73 -14.15
N GLU A 39 2.03 -6.05 -12.88
CA GLU A 39 2.15 -5.07 -11.81
C GLU A 39 3.32 -4.11 -12.10
N VAL A 40 3.13 -2.82 -11.81
CA VAL A 40 4.13 -1.79 -12.16
C VAL A 40 4.48 -0.84 -11.04
N ALA A 41 3.61 -0.64 -10.06
CA ALA A 41 3.82 0.34 -9.03
C ALA A 41 3.23 -0.12 -7.70
N ILE A 42 4.04 -0.04 -6.65
CA ILE A 42 3.62 -0.15 -5.25
C ILE A 42 3.85 1.21 -4.59
N ALA A 43 2.81 1.83 -4.07
CA ALA A 43 2.82 3.19 -3.54
C ALA A 43 2.25 3.25 -2.12
N ARG A 44 2.57 4.32 -1.39
CA ARG A 44 1.99 4.66 -0.08
C ARG A 44 2.00 3.46 0.88
N PHE A 45 3.21 2.95 1.11
CA PHE A 45 3.46 1.91 2.09
C PHE A 45 3.25 2.48 3.50
N CYS A 46 2.32 1.89 4.25
CA CYS A 46 1.91 2.34 5.58
C CYS A 46 2.19 1.23 6.61
N PRO A 47 3.44 1.10 7.09
CA PRO A 47 3.81 0.11 8.08
C PRO A 47 3.40 0.53 9.50
N LEU A 48 2.96 -0.45 10.29
CA LEU A 48 2.70 -0.35 11.71
C LEU A 48 3.47 -1.46 12.44
N GLN A 49 4.00 -1.12 13.61
CA GLN A 49 4.54 -2.12 14.53
C GLN A 49 3.47 -2.50 15.54
N GLU A 50 3.23 -3.79 15.65
CA GLU A 50 2.29 -4.38 16.60
C GLU A 50 2.91 -4.53 17.99
N ARG A 51 2.05 -4.73 18.99
CA ARG A 51 2.48 -4.83 20.40
C ARG A 51 3.39 -6.03 20.69
N ASP A 52 3.28 -7.09 19.90
CA ASP A 52 4.09 -8.30 19.97
C ASP A 52 5.42 -8.18 19.20
N GLY A 53 5.67 -7.03 18.56
CA GLY A 53 6.88 -6.74 17.81
C GLY A 53 6.84 -7.14 16.34
N TYR A 54 5.76 -7.78 15.87
CA TYR A 54 5.54 -8.03 14.46
C TYR A 54 5.11 -6.74 13.74
N TYR A 55 5.19 -6.74 12.42
CA TYR A 55 4.79 -5.61 11.61
C TYR A 55 3.69 -5.99 10.63
N GLN A 56 2.77 -5.06 10.45
CA GLN A 56 1.71 -5.10 9.44
C GLN A 56 1.80 -3.85 8.58
N ALA A 57 1.44 -3.94 7.30
CA ALA A 57 1.42 -2.80 6.41
C ALA A 57 0.31 -2.93 5.38
N TRP A 58 -0.31 -1.79 5.10
CA TRP A 58 -1.16 -1.63 3.93
C TRP A 58 -0.46 -0.73 2.91
N TYR A 59 -0.73 -0.98 1.64
CA TYR A 59 -0.16 -0.22 0.53
C TYR A 59 -1.10 -0.19 -0.64
N SER A 60 -0.81 0.68 -1.61
CA SER A 60 -1.47 0.63 -2.92
C SER A 60 -0.61 -0.09 -3.91
N TYR A 61 -1.20 -0.91 -4.77
CA TYR A 61 -0.50 -1.47 -5.92
C TYR A 61 -1.40 -1.42 -7.16
N ARG A 62 -0.78 -1.34 -8.34
CA ARG A 62 -1.48 -1.33 -9.62
C ARG A 62 -0.67 -1.99 -10.71
N GLY A 63 -1.36 -2.36 -11.78
CA GLY A 63 -0.75 -2.87 -12.99
C GLY A 63 -0.86 -1.96 -14.20
N ASN A 64 -0.48 -2.52 -15.33
CA ASN A 64 -0.67 -1.90 -16.64
C ASN A 64 -2.16 -1.85 -17.03
N ASP A 65 -2.89 -2.92 -16.72
CA ASP A 65 -4.25 -3.15 -17.21
C ASP A 65 -5.32 -2.96 -16.12
N TRP A 66 -4.93 -2.53 -14.91
CA TRP A 66 -5.84 -2.28 -13.80
C TRP A 66 -5.41 -1.07 -12.94
N GLY A 67 -6.39 -0.47 -12.26
CA GLY A 67 -6.21 0.67 -11.36
C GLY A 67 -5.51 0.31 -10.05
N TYR A 68 -5.40 1.27 -9.14
CA TYR A 68 -4.90 0.99 -7.79
C TYR A 68 -5.91 0.16 -7.00
N CYS A 69 -5.37 -0.85 -6.31
CA CYS A 69 -6.03 -1.61 -5.26
C CYS A 69 -5.22 -1.44 -3.96
N ILE A 70 -5.82 -1.82 -2.83
CA ILE A 70 -5.13 -1.93 -1.55
C ILE A 70 -4.58 -3.35 -1.39
N GLY A 71 -3.31 -3.45 -1.01
CA GLY A 71 -2.66 -4.70 -0.64
C GLY A 71 -2.24 -4.68 0.83
N PHE A 72 -1.88 -5.86 1.34
CA PHE A 72 -1.48 -6.07 2.72
C PHE A 72 -0.21 -6.94 2.80
N ALA A 73 0.65 -6.64 3.77
CA ALA A 73 1.88 -7.38 3.99
C ALA A 73 2.26 -7.43 5.47
N THR A 74 3.01 -8.46 5.83
CA THR A 74 3.53 -8.67 7.18
C THR A 74 5.05 -8.76 7.17
N SER A 75 5.69 -8.38 8.27
CA SER A 75 7.13 -8.55 8.47
C SER A 75 7.45 -8.88 9.92
N THR A 76 8.55 -9.60 10.14
CA THR A 76 9.09 -9.86 11.48
C THR A 76 10.25 -8.93 11.84
N ASP A 77 10.81 -8.21 10.86
CA ASP A 77 12.01 -7.37 11.04
C ASP A 77 11.79 -5.90 10.62
N GLY A 78 10.67 -5.59 9.97
CA GLY A 78 10.35 -4.25 9.45
C GLY A 78 11.09 -3.89 8.16
N GLU A 79 12.01 -4.75 7.70
CA GLU A 79 12.86 -4.50 6.52
C GLU A 79 12.40 -5.31 5.31
N ARG A 80 12.09 -6.59 5.50
CA ARG A 80 11.63 -7.52 4.47
C ARG A 80 10.21 -7.94 4.74
N TRP A 81 9.37 -7.81 3.73
CA TRP A 81 7.93 -7.94 3.87
C TRP A 81 7.40 -9.06 2.98
N THR A 82 6.42 -9.77 3.50
CA THR A 82 5.72 -10.84 2.78
C THR A 82 4.30 -10.38 2.47
N ARG A 83 3.94 -10.38 1.19
CA ARG A 83 2.60 -10.02 0.72
C ARG A 83 1.56 -11.06 1.15
N ARG A 84 0.35 -10.54 1.41
CA ARG A 84 -0.87 -11.22 1.85
C ARG A 84 -2.05 -10.41 1.31
N ASP A 85 -2.06 -10.13 0.01
CA ASP A 85 -3.03 -9.22 -0.62
C ASP A 85 -4.48 -9.66 -0.40
N ASP A 86 -4.72 -10.98 -0.33
CA ASP A 86 -5.99 -11.62 0.00
C ASP A 86 -6.51 -11.27 1.41
N GLN A 87 -5.66 -10.73 2.27
CA GLN A 87 -5.98 -10.31 3.63
C GLN A 87 -6.06 -8.79 3.79
N ALA A 88 -6.10 -8.03 2.69
CA ALA A 88 -6.22 -6.56 2.75
C ALA A 88 -7.50 -6.08 3.46
N GLY A 89 -8.56 -6.89 3.44
CA GLY A 89 -9.84 -6.62 4.13
C GLY A 89 -10.69 -5.54 3.46
N ILE A 90 -10.29 -5.06 2.29
CA ILE A 90 -11.04 -4.08 1.49
C ILE A 90 -10.83 -4.36 0.01
N GLU A 91 -11.92 -4.30 -0.75
CA GLU A 91 -11.93 -4.58 -2.19
C GLU A 91 -12.68 -3.46 -2.94
N LEU A 92 -12.50 -3.42 -4.26
CA LEU A 92 -13.28 -2.54 -5.12
C LEU A 92 -14.70 -3.08 -5.25
N ASP A 93 -15.68 -2.24 -4.96
CA ASP A 93 -17.08 -2.49 -5.31
C ASP A 93 -17.41 -1.82 -6.68
N PRO A 94 -17.68 -2.60 -7.74
CA PRO A 94 -18.01 -2.09 -9.07
C PRO A 94 -19.27 -1.20 -9.11
N ASP A 95 -20.18 -1.37 -8.16
CA ASP A 95 -21.45 -0.65 -8.08
C ASP A 95 -21.36 0.57 -7.15
N SER A 96 -20.24 0.75 -6.43
CA SER A 96 -20.04 1.88 -5.54
C SER A 96 -19.39 3.09 -6.24
N TRP A 97 -19.25 4.17 -5.47
CA TRP A 97 -18.46 5.34 -5.85
C TRP A 97 -16.97 5.02 -6.02
N GLU A 98 -16.52 3.88 -5.50
CA GLU A 98 -15.11 3.47 -5.47
C GLU A 98 -14.67 2.63 -6.65
N ARG A 99 -15.63 2.17 -7.47
CA ARG A 99 -15.51 1.20 -8.57
C ARG A 99 -14.29 1.29 -9.48
N SER A 100 -13.62 2.45 -9.55
CA SER A 100 -12.47 2.68 -10.42
C SER A 100 -11.12 2.42 -9.76
N MET A 101 -10.96 2.74 -8.47
CA MET A 101 -9.75 2.49 -7.68
C MET A 101 -9.94 2.87 -6.21
N ILE A 102 -9.16 2.20 -5.36
CA ILE A 102 -8.90 2.59 -3.97
C ILE A 102 -7.39 2.69 -3.80
N CYS A 103 -6.92 3.80 -3.25
CA CYS A 103 -5.49 4.08 -3.18
C CYS A 103 -5.09 4.92 -1.97
N TYR A 104 -3.79 4.98 -1.75
CA TYR A 104 -3.10 5.81 -0.78
C TYR A 104 -3.57 5.59 0.66
N PRO A 105 -3.45 4.35 1.18
CA PRO A 105 -3.90 4.04 2.52
C PRO A 105 -3.08 4.81 3.55
N TYR A 106 -3.77 5.29 4.57
CA TYR A 106 -3.19 5.71 5.83
C TYR A 106 -3.93 5.00 6.96
N VAL A 107 -3.23 4.09 7.62
CA VAL A 107 -3.78 3.20 8.64
C VAL A 107 -3.33 3.67 10.02
N PHE A 108 -4.26 3.72 10.96
CA PHE A 108 -4.02 4.18 12.32
C PHE A 108 -5.00 3.55 13.30
N ASP A 109 -4.60 3.48 14.56
CA ASP A 109 -5.41 2.90 15.63
C ASP A 109 -6.11 4.01 16.43
N THR A 110 -7.36 3.75 16.82
CA THR A 110 -8.18 4.62 17.67
C THR A 110 -8.84 3.79 18.78
N GLU A 111 -9.55 4.44 19.71
CA GLU A 111 -10.39 3.73 20.69
C GLU A 111 -11.52 2.93 20.04
N MET A 112 -11.92 3.27 18.80
CA MET A 112 -12.92 2.56 18.02
C MET A 112 -12.36 1.36 17.24
N GLY A 113 -11.04 1.17 17.26
CA GLY A 113 -10.33 0.15 16.50
C GLY A 113 -9.42 0.73 15.41
N ARG A 114 -8.88 -0.17 14.59
CA ARG A 114 -8.00 0.16 13.47
C ARG A 114 -8.82 0.70 12.31
N MET A 115 -8.39 1.84 11.79
CA MET A 115 -9.06 2.54 10.70
C MET A 115 -8.09 2.80 9.56
N MET A 116 -8.62 2.93 8.34
CA MET A 116 -7.87 3.30 7.15
C MET A 116 -8.54 4.46 6.44
N LEU A 117 -7.84 5.58 6.27
CA LEU A 117 -8.19 6.58 5.28
C LEU A 117 -7.65 6.13 3.91
N TYR A 118 -8.44 6.28 2.86
CA TYR A 118 -8.05 5.96 1.50
C TYR A 118 -8.71 6.90 0.50
N ASN A 119 -8.07 7.12 -0.64
CA ASN A 119 -8.60 7.88 -1.75
C ASN A 119 -9.36 6.98 -2.72
N SER A 120 -10.32 7.57 -3.43
CA SER A 120 -11.01 6.91 -4.53
C SER A 120 -11.18 7.80 -5.76
N GLY A 121 -11.60 7.21 -6.88
CA GLY A 121 -11.55 7.82 -8.21
C GLY A 121 -10.11 7.94 -8.72
N ARG A 122 -9.89 8.41 -9.95
CA ARG A 122 -8.54 8.56 -10.54
C ARG A 122 -7.65 9.46 -9.71
N TYR A 123 -6.87 8.82 -8.84
CA TYR A 123 -5.91 9.47 -7.94
C TYR A 123 -6.58 10.44 -6.95
N GLY A 124 -7.78 10.09 -6.45
CA GLY A 124 -8.49 10.89 -5.45
C GLY A 124 -9.52 11.88 -6.00
N GLU A 125 -9.82 11.84 -7.30
CA GLU A 125 -10.81 12.76 -7.90
C GLU A 125 -12.22 12.61 -7.31
N ALA A 126 -12.55 11.45 -6.72
CA ALA A 126 -13.83 11.20 -6.06
C ALA A 126 -13.81 11.49 -4.55
N GLY A 127 -12.67 11.93 -4.00
CA GLY A 127 -12.49 12.21 -2.58
C GLY A 127 -11.78 11.08 -1.82
N PHE A 128 -12.11 10.95 -0.53
CA PHE A 128 -11.53 9.95 0.36
C PHE A 128 -12.62 9.32 1.25
N GLY A 129 -12.41 8.07 1.61
CA GLY A 129 -13.25 7.29 2.51
C GLY A 129 -12.51 6.89 3.78
N ILE A 130 -13.23 6.27 4.69
CA ILE A 130 -12.69 5.65 5.90
C ILE A 130 -13.23 4.22 6.01
N ALA A 131 -12.31 3.26 6.15
CA ALA A 131 -12.64 1.87 6.43
C ALA A 131 -12.30 1.57 7.89
N VAL A 132 -13.11 0.70 8.51
CA VAL A 132 -12.90 0.22 9.87
C VAL A 132 -12.57 -1.26 9.76
N LEU A 133 -11.50 -1.70 10.40
CA LEU A 133 -11.15 -3.11 10.43
C LEU A 133 -12.10 -3.82 11.41
N ASP A 134 -12.91 -4.74 10.89
CA ASP A 134 -13.80 -5.55 11.72
C ASP A 134 -13.00 -6.38 12.73
N GLN A 135 -13.43 -6.34 13.99
CA GLN A 135 -12.93 -7.21 15.03
C GLN A 135 -13.77 -8.48 15.02
N ALA A 136 -13.22 -9.57 14.48
CA ALA A 136 -13.80 -10.90 14.61
C ALA A 136 -13.67 -11.44 16.03
#